data_AF-A0A255ZGM7-F1
#
_entry.id   AF-A0A255ZGM7-F1
#
_cell.length_a   1.000
_cell.length_b   1.000
_cell.length_c   1.000
_cell.angle_alpha   90.00
_cell.angle_beta   90.00
_cell.angle_gamma   90.00
#
_symmetry.space_group_name_H-M   'P 1'
#
loop_
_entity.id
_entity.type
_entity.pdbx_description
1 polymer ?
#
loop_
_entity_poly.entity_id
_entity_poly.type
_entity_poly.pdbx_seq_one_letter_code
_entity_poly.pdbx_strand_id
1 'polypeptide(L)'
;MKNFCLLASIAVLVLACKANTELLQEHSLVAVDSIYSKNLNEYRKHNVYLPRGFKTTHRYPIIFATDGGTDISETKELLDSLISKQIIKPLIFIASFSNTKIADSSLVTTSDGKKFI
;
A
#
# COMPACT_ATOMS: atom_id res chain seq x y z
N MET A 1 26.48 48.21 12.29
CA MET A 1 26.51 46.89 12.96
C MET A 1 25.15 46.21 13.04
N LYS A 2 24.07 46.93 13.40
CA LYS A 2 22.70 46.37 13.54
C LYS A 2 22.15 45.72 12.25
N ASN A 3 22.43 46.31 11.09
CA ASN A 3 21.96 45.80 9.78
C ASN A 3 22.70 44.55 9.30
N PHE A 4 23.94 44.31 9.78
CA PHE A 4 24.72 43.14 9.41
C PHE A 4 24.19 41.86 10.10
N CYS A 5 23.79 41.98 11.37
CA CYS A 5 23.13 40.88 12.08
C CYS A 5 21.77 40.52 11.46
N LEU A 6 21.02 41.52 10.98
CA LEU A 6 19.72 41.30 10.34
C LEU A 6 19.85 40.54 9.01
N LEU A 7 20.88 40.86 8.22
CA LEU A 7 21.18 40.18 6.96
C LEU A 7 21.66 38.74 7.21
N ALA A 8 22.47 38.52 8.26
CA ALA A 8 22.93 37.19 8.65
C ALA A 8 21.77 36.29 9.11
N SER A 9 20.79 36.81 9.86
CA SER A 9 19.62 36.02 10.26
C SER A 9 18.74 35.60 9.09
N ILE A 10 18.60 36.46 8.07
CA ILE A 10 17.82 36.14 6.87
C ILE A 10 18.54 35.06 6.04
N ALA A 11 19.86 35.12 5.91
CA ALA A 11 20.64 34.12 5.18
C ALA A 11 20.57 32.72 5.82
N VAL A 12 20.57 32.62 7.15
CA VAL A 12 20.43 31.34 7.88
C VAL A 12 19.04 30.72 7.65
N LEU A 13 17.98 31.54 7.61
CA LEU A 13 16.62 31.07 7.31
C LEU A 13 16.50 30.48 5.89
N VAL A 14 17.17 31.08 4.89
CA VAL A 14 17.13 30.60 3.50
C VAL A 14 17.91 29.28 3.33
N LEU A 15 19.01 29.10 4.07
CA LEU A 15 19.80 27.86 4.04
C LEU A 15 19.09 26.69 4.74
N ALA A 16 18.28 26.96 5.77
CA ALA A 16 17.47 25.94 6.45
C ALA A 16 16.33 25.39 5.58
N CYS A 17 15.85 26.14 4.58
CA CYS A 17 14.80 25.70 3.66
C CYS A 17 15.26 24.71 2.57
N LYS A 18 16.54 24.34 2.52
CA LYS A 18 17.05 23.31 1.59
C LYS A 18 17.14 21.92 2.21
N ALA A 19 16.28 21.60 3.17
CA ALA A 19 16.20 20.26 3.74
C ALA A 19 15.28 19.37 2.87
N ASN A 20 15.92 18.50 2.08
CA ASN A 20 15.41 17.22 1.56
C ASN A 20 14.00 17.23 0.96
N THR A 21 13.90 17.58 -0.31
CA THR A 21 12.78 17.15 -1.15
C THR A 21 12.94 15.67 -1.47
N GLU A 22 12.70 14.78 -0.49
CA GLU A 22 12.13 13.49 -0.86
C GLU A 22 10.81 13.81 -1.56
N LEU A 23 10.58 13.18 -2.72
CA LEU A 23 9.33 13.26 -3.46
C LEU A 23 8.23 12.66 -2.56
N LEU A 24 7.76 13.45 -1.60
CA LEU A 24 6.75 13.09 -0.65
C LEU A 24 5.52 12.83 -1.47
N GLN A 25 5.11 11.57 -1.53
CA GLN A 25 3.89 11.21 -2.20
C GLN A 25 2.75 11.84 -1.39
N GLU A 26 2.34 13.03 -1.82
CA GLU A 26 1.33 13.90 -1.17
C GLU A 26 -0.04 13.21 -1.07
N HIS A 27 -0.23 12.10 -1.78
CA HIS A 27 -1.45 11.31 -1.77
C HIS A 27 -1.11 9.83 -1.58
N SER A 28 -2.03 9.10 -0.97
CA SER A 28 -1.99 7.64 -0.98
C SER A 28 -2.12 7.11 -2.41
N LEU A 29 -1.48 5.98 -2.66
CA LEU A 29 -1.44 5.34 -3.97
C LEU A 29 -2.30 4.09 -3.97
N VAL A 30 -2.98 3.84 -5.08
CA VAL A 30 -3.46 2.51 -5.43
C VAL A 30 -2.80 2.10 -6.73
N ALA A 31 -2.14 0.95 -6.75
CA ALA A 31 -1.53 0.36 -7.93
C ALA A 31 -2.04 -1.06 -8.12
N VAL A 32 -2.18 -1.49 -9.38
CA VAL A 32 -2.42 -2.89 -9.72
C VAL A 32 -1.09 -3.52 -10.07
N ASP A 33 -0.73 -4.59 -9.38
CA ASP A 33 0.49 -5.35 -9.66
C ASP A 33 0.18 -6.85 -9.77
N SER A 34 1.11 -7.62 -10.33
CA SER A 34 0.97 -9.06 -10.53
C SER A 34 2.17 -9.83 -10.00
N ILE A 35 1.91 -10.93 -9.28
CA ILE A 35 2.94 -11.86 -8.81
C ILE A 35 2.65 -13.24 -9.39
N TYR A 36 3.68 -13.91 -9.89
CA TYR A 36 3.55 -15.28 -10.37
C TYR A 36 3.40 -16.26 -9.20
N SER A 37 2.28 -16.98 -9.18
CA SER A 37 2.00 -18.03 -8.19
C SER A 37 2.48 -19.37 -8.72
N LYS A 38 3.49 -19.95 -8.06
CA LYS A 38 3.98 -21.30 -8.36
C LYS A 38 2.88 -22.36 -8.14
N ASN A 39 2.06 -22.19 -7.11
CA ASN A 39 1.02 -23.15 -6.73
C ASN A 39 -0.16 -23.17 -7.72
N LEU A 40 -0.45 -22.03 -8.34
CA LEU A 40 -1.56 -21.89 -9.29
C LEU A 40 -1.11 -21.87 -10.75
N ASN A 41 0.21 -21.87 -10.97
CA ASN A 41 0.87 -21.78 -12.28
C ASN A 41 0.33 -20.61 -13.13
N GLU A 42 0.15 -19.44 -12.50
CA GLU A 42 -0.42 -18.26 -13.16
C GLU A 42 0.05 -16.96 -12.48
N TYR A 43 -0.03 -15.84 -13.19
CA TYR A 43 0.11 -14.52 -12.60
C TYR A 43 -1.19 -14.12 -11.90
N ARG A 44 -1.08 -13.78 -10.61
CA ARG A 44 -2.19 -13.26 -9.82
C ARG A 44 -2.11 -11.75 -9.71
N LYS A 45 -3.22 -11.07 -9.97
CA LYS A 45 -3.36 -9.63 -9.88
C LYS A 45 -3.80 -9.21 -8.47
N HIS A 46 -3.25 -8.09 -8.02
CA HIS A 46 -3.53 -7.52 -6.71
C HIS A 46 -3.68 -6.00 -6.82
N ASN A 47 -4.68 -5.45 -6.15
CA ASN A 47 -4.76 -4.04 -5.83
C ASN A 47 -3.91 -3.79 -4.58
N VAL A 48 -2.95 -2.87 -4.68
CA VAL A 48 -2.02 -2.50 -3.61
C VAL A 48 -2.23 -1.05 -3.24
N TYR A 49 -2.73 -0.82 -2.03
CA TYR A 49 -2.82 0.50 -1.42
C TYR A 49 -1.56 0.79 -0.61
N LEU A 50 -0.93 1.94 -0.88
CA LEU A 50 0.15 2.50 -0.09
C LEU A 50 -0.33 3.78 0.60
N PRO A 51 -0.08 3.94 1.91
CA PRO A 51 -0.53 5.10 2.65
C PRO A 51 0.20 6.36 2.18
N ARG A 52 -0.40 7.53 2.39
CA ARG A 52 0.25 8.83 2.12
C ARG A 52 1.62 8.88 2.81
N GLY A 53 2.64 9.37 2.09
CA GLY A 53 4.00 9.46 2.61
C GLY A 53 4.67 8.09 2.84
N PHE A 54 4.25 7.05 2.12
CA PHE A 54 4.88 5.73 2.15
C PHE A 54 6.39 5.84 1.87
N LYS A 55 7.20 5.14 2.68
CA LYS A 55 8.65 5.04 2.52
C LYS A 55 9.10 3.60 2.65
N THR A 56 9.89 3.11 1.70
CA THR A 56 10.42 1.73 1.69
C THR A 56 11.29 1.40 2.89
N THR A 57 11.85 2.42 3.55
CA THR A 57 12.66 2.28 4.78
C THR A 57 11.83 2.05 6.04
N HIS A 58 10.51 2.27 5.98
CA HIS A 58 9.61 2.13 7.13
C HIS A 58 8.90 0.76 7.10
N ARG A 59 8.59 0.25 8.30
CA ARG A 59 7.80 -0.98 8.47
C ARG A 59 6.34 -0.60 8.64
N TYR A 60 5.48 -1.21 7.82
CA TYR A 60 4.03 -1.03 7.89
C TYR A 60 3.36 -2.37 8.19
N PRO A 61 2.30 -2.40 9.02
CA PRO A 61 1.41 -3.55 9.06
C PRO A 61 0.75 -3.76 7.69
N ILE A 62 0.44 -5.01 7.37
CA ILE A 62 -0.15 -5.39 6.08
C ILE A 62 -1.48 -6.09 6.34
N ILE A 63 -2.53 -5.62 5.65
CA ILE A 63 -3.82 -6.30 5.62
C ILE A 63 -3.98 -6.96 4.25
N PHE A 64 -4.30 -8.25 4.25
CA PHE A 64 -4.67 -9.00 3.05
C PHE A 64 -6.18 -9.18 3.01
N ALA A 65 -6.83 -8.65 1.98
CA ALA A 65 -8.23 -8.91 1.67
C ALA A 65 -8.33 -10.00 0.59
N THR A 66 -9.02 -11.08 0.92
CA THR A 66 -9.41 -12.12 -0.02
C THR A 66 -10.66 -11.69 -0.79
N ASP A 67 -10.85 -12.24 -1.99
CA ASP A 67 -12.01 -11.97 -2.85
C ASP A 67 -12.21 -10.50 -3.19
N GLY A 68 -11.10 -9.79 -3.39
CA GLY A 68 -11.10 -8.41 -3.84
C GLY A 68 -11.71 -8.26 -5.23
N GLY A 69 -12.34 -7.11 -5.45
CA GLY A 69 -12.78 -6.64 -6.76
C GLY A 69 -11.69 -5.86 -7.51
N THR A 70 -12.00 -5.47 -8.75
CA THR A 70 -11.14 -4.64 -9.59
C THR A 70 -10.97 -3.22 -9.05
N ASP A 71 -11.99 -2.69 -8.37
CA ASP A 71 -12.00 -1.33 -7.83
C ASP A 71 -11.96 -1.36 -6.29
N ILE A 72 -11.07 -0.56 -5.72
CA ILE A 72 -10.90 -0.38 -4.28
C ILE A 72 -10.97 1.09 -3.85
N SER A 73 -11.56 1.96 -4.69
CA SER A 73 -11.61 3.41 -4.45
C SER A 73 -12.28 3.77 -3.12
N GLU A 74 -13.42 3.15 -2.80
CA GLU A 74 -14.10 3.36 -1.51
C GLU A 74 -13.23 2.90 -0.32
N THR A 75 -12.52 1.77 -0.48
CA THR A 75 -11.61 1.28 0.55
C THR A 75 -10.44 2.23 0.74
N LYS A 76 -9.90 2.79 -0.35
CA LYS A 76 -8.85 3.82 -0.31
C LYS A 76 -9.33 5.05 0.48
N GLU A 77 -10.51 5.59 0.17
CA GLU A 77 -11.07 6.75 0.86
C GLU A 77 -11.30 6.50 2.35
N LEU A 78 -11.82 5.32 2.68
CA LEU A 78 -11.99 4.89 4.07
C LEU A 78 -10.65 4.83 4.81
N LEU A 79 -9.65 4.17 4.24
CA LEU A 79 -8.32 4.04 4.85
C LEU A 79 -7.65 5.41 5.03
N ASP A 80 -7.72 6.28 4.02
CA ASP A 80 -7.21 7.65 4.10
C ASP A 80 -7.88 8.44 5.23
N SER A 81 -9.20 8.33 5.37
CA SER A 81 -9.98 8.97 6.43
C SER A 81 -9.59 8.45 7.82
N LEU A 82 -9.45 7.14 7.99
CA LEU A 82 -9.08 6.54 9.27
C LEU A 82 -7.63 6.87 9.68
N ILE A 83 -6.70 6.88 8.72
CA ILE A 83 -5.29 7.22 8.95
C ILE A 83 -5.15 8.71 9.27
N SER A 84 -5.79 9.60 8.50
CA SER A 84 -5.71 11.05 8.72
C SER A 84 -6.31 11.48 10.06
N LYS A 85 -7.37 10.81 10.51
CA LYS A 85 -7.96 11.00 11.85
C LYS A 85 -7.21 10.28 12.98
N GLN A 86 -6.10 9.61 12.67
CA GLN A 86 -5.27 8.87 13.63
C GLN A 86 -6.03 7.77 14.39
N ILE A 87 -7.08 7.22 13.78
CA ILE A 87 -7.86 6.10 14.34
C ILE A 87 -7.10 4.79 14.15
N ILE A 88 -6.41 4.65 13.01
CA ILE A 88 -5.53 3.51 12.70
C ILE A 88 -4.14 4.00 12.32
N LYS A 89 -3.13 3.14 12.47
CA LYS A 89 -1.77 3.41 11.99
C LYS A 89 -1.71 3.32 10.46
N PRO A 90 -0.80 4.06 9.79
CA PRO A 90 -0.51 3.83 8.38
C PRO A 90 -0.20 2.35 8.11
N LEU A 91 -0.82 1.79 7.09
CA LEU A 91 -0.73 0.37 6.75
C LEU A 91 -0.72 0.18 5.23
N ILE A 92 -0.23 -0.98 4.79
CA ILE A 92 -0.34 -1.42 3.40
C ILE A 92 -1.58 -2.32 3.31
N PHE A 93 -2.41 -2.10 2.31
CA PHE A 93 -3.59 -2.94 2.06
C PHE A 93 -3.48 -3.63 0.71
N ILE A 94 -3.65 -4.95 0.69
CA ILE A 94 -3.50 -5.79 -0.49
C ILE A 94 -4.81 -6.54 -0.72
N ALA A 95 -5.54 -6.16 -1.77
CA ALA A 95 -6.75 -6.86 -2.21
C ALA A 95 -6.44 -7.76 -3.40
N SER A 96 -6.59 -9.06 -3.22
CA SER A 96 -6.33 -10.04 -4.28
C SER A 96 -7.54 -10.20 -5.16
N PHE A 97 -7.37 -10.13 -6.48
CA PHE A 97 -8.46 -10.36 -7.42
C PHE A 97 -9.00 -11.78 -7.23
N SER A 98 -10.32 -11.93 -7.23
CA SER A 98 -10.98 -13.22 -7.14
C SER A 98 -10.57 -14.14 -8.31
N ASN A 99 -10.60 -15.45 -8.06
CA ASN A 99 -10.40 -16.44 -9.11
C ASN A 99 -11.74 -16.75 -9.79
N THR A 100 -11.76 -16.82 -11.12
CA THR A 100 -12.94 -17.23 -11.89
C THR A 100 -13.00 -18.74 -12.11
N LYS A 101 -11.93 -19.48 -11.74
CA LYS A 101 -11.91 -20.95 -11.80
C LYS A 101 -12.96 -21.52 -10.84
N ILE A 102 -13.79 -22.41 -11.35
CA ILE A 102 -14.77 -23.15 -10.54
C ILE A 102 -14.01 -23.95 -9.49
N ALA A 103 -14.36 -23.73 -8.22
CA ALA A 103 -13.93 -24.61 -7.15
C ALA A 103 -14.53 -26.00 -7.43
N ASP A 104 -13.67 -26.97 -7.68
CA ASP A 104 -14.06 -28.36 -7.86
C ASP A 104 -14.48 -28.93 -6.50
N SER A 105 -15.72 -28.61 -6.12
CA SER A 105 -16.38 -29.16 -4.93
C SER A 105 -16.89 -30.59 -5.18
N SER A 106 -16.71 -31.12 -6.39
CA SER A 106 -17.25 -32.43 -6.80
C SER A 106 -16.30 -33.60 -6.53
N LEU A 107 -15.03 -33.34 -6.25
CA LEU A 107 -14.07 -34.38 -5.90
C LEU A 107 -13.79 -34.38 -4.41
N VAL A 108 -14.11 -35.49 -3.74
CA VAL A 108 -13.68 -35.77 -2.37
C VAL A 108 -12.16 -35.64 -2.34
N THR A 109 -11.70 -34.51 -1.81
CA THR A 109 -10.29 -34.30 -1.58
C THR A 109 -10.00 -34.99 -0.25
N THR A 110 -9.14 -36.00 -0.30
CA THR A 110 -8.64 -36.68 0.91
C THR A 110 -8.00 -35.69 1.87
N SER A 111 -7.87 -36.05 3.14
CA SER A 111 -7.24 -35.18 4.15
C SER A 111 -5.77 -34.85 3.83
N ASP A 112 -5.12 -35.58 2.93
CA ASP A 112 -3.77 -35.31 2.39
C ASP A 112 -3.78 -34.48 1.08
N GLY A 113 -4.93 -33.93 0.67
CA GLY A 113 -5.02 -33.02 -0.47
C GLY A 113 -5.05 -33.70 -1.84
N LYS A 114 -5.15 -35.04 -1.90
CA LYS A 114 -5.25 -35.77 -3.17
C LYS A 114 -6.70 -35.89 -3.62
N LYS A 115 -6.92 -35.69 -4.91
CA LYS A 115 -8.22 -35.94 -5.55
C LYS A 115 -8.43 -37.46 -5.64
N PHE A 116 -9.57 -37.95 -5.18
CA PHE A 116 -10.04 -39.29 -5.59
C PHE A 116 -10.33 -39.24 -7.09
N ILE A 117 -9.65 -40.11 -7.84
CA ILE A 117 -9.86 -40.35 -9.28
C ILE A 117 -10.69 -41.61 -9.41
#